data_AF-A0A165GVG0-F1
#
_entry.id   AF-A0A165GVG0-F1
#
_cell.length_a   1.000
_cell.length_b   1.000
_cell.length_c   1.000
_cell.angle_alpha   90.00
_cell.angle_beta   90.00
_cell.angle_gamma   90.00
#
_symmetry.space_group_name_H-M   'P 1'
#
loop_
_entity.id
_entity.type
_entity.pdbx_description
1 polymer ?
#
loop_
_entity_poly.entity_id
_entity_poly.type
_entity_poly.pdbx_seq_one_letter_code
_entity_poly.pdbx_strand_id
1 'polypeptide(L)' 'CHLCGSLDHWAVDCTAPAEVQDAYRKKCVVCGQRGHTARDCTAPAEVQDAYRKKCVVCGQRGHTARDSTD' A
#
# COMPACT_ATOMS: atom_id res chain seq x y z
N CYS A 1 9.24 0.38 8.66
CA CYS A 1 8.24 -0.69 8.62
C CYS A 1 6.84 -0.13 8.69
N HIS A 2 6.13 -0.08 7.56
CA HIS A 2 4.75 0.40 7.52
C HIS A 2 3.72 -0.62 8.04
N LEU A 3 4.11 -1.89 8.27
CA LEU A 3 3.23 -2.89 8.87
C LEU A 3 3.05 -2.67 10.39
N CYS A 4 4.15 -2.45 11.12
CA CYS A 4 4.16 -2.33 12.58
C CYS A 4 4.47 -0.91 13.10
N GLY A 5 4.82 0.02 12.22
CA GLY A 5 5.17 1.40 12.59
C GLY A 5 6.62 1.61 13.02
N SER A 6 7.43 0.56 13.13
CA SER A 6 8.87 0.70 13.44
C SER A 6 9.63 1.39 12.31
N LEU A 7 10.67 2.16 12.64
CA LEU A 7 11.58 2.77 11.65
C LEU A 7 12.85 1.94 11.40
N ASP A 8 13.07 0.89 12.21
CA ASP A 8 14.33 0.12 12.26
C ASP A 8 14.51 -0.83 11.08
N HIS A 9 13.40 -1.36 10.55
CA HIS A 9 13.39 -2.36 9.46
C HIS A 9 12.36 -2.03 8.39
N TRP A 10 12.48 -2.70 7.24
CA TRP A 10 11.51 -2.61 6.15
C TRP A 10 10.38 -3.62 6.35
N ALA A 11 9.24 -3.43 5.69
CA ALA A 11 8.10 -4.35 5.85
C ALA A 11 8.39 -5.80 5.45
N VAL A 12 9.38 -6.01 4.58
CA VAL A 12 9.84 -7.36 4.20
C VAL A 12 10.58 -8.08 5.33
N ASP A 13 11.31 -7.34 6.17
CA ASP A 13 12.02 -7.84 7.36
C ASP A 13 11.19 -7.69 8.64
N CYS A 14 9.89 -7.43 8.50
CA CYS A 14 9.01 -7.25 9.65
C CYS A 14 8.75 -8.60 10.34
N THR A 15 9.20 -8.72 11.58
CA THR A 15 8.96 -9.87 12.46
C THR A 15 7.76 -9.68 13.38
N ALA A 16 6.97 -8.61 13.17
CA ALA A 16 5.76 -8.37 13.95
C ALA A 16 4.76 -9.54 13.80
N PRO A 17 3.88 -9.76 14.79
CA PRO A 17 2.92 -10.87 14.77
C PRO A 17 2.10 -10.89 13.49
N ALA A 18 1.72 -12.10 13.06
CA ALA A 18 0.93 -12.28 11.85
C ALA A 18 -0.37 -11.45 11.89
N GLU A 19 -0.97 -11.19 13.06
CA GLU A 19 -2.15 -10.33 13.16
C GLU A 19 -1.87 -8.89 12.73
N VAL A 20 -0.69 -8.34 13.07
CA VAL A 20 -0.26 -6.99 12.66
C VAL A 20 0.02 -6.96 11.16
N GLN A 21 0.71 -7.99 10.65
CA GLN A 21 0.99 -8.09 9.23
C GLN A 21 -0.30 -8.25 8.41
N ASP A 22 -1.21 -9.13 8.84
CA ASP A 22 -2.49 -9.38 8.20
C ASP A 22 -3.42 -8.19 8.26
N ALA A 23 -3.49 -7.49 9.40
CA ALA A 23 -4.31 -6.29 9.54
C ALA A 23 -3.92 -5.22 8.51
N TYR A 24 -2.63 -5.10 8.22
CA TYR A 24 -2.12 -4.18 7.20
C TYR A 24 -2.26 -4.74 5.77
N ARG A 25 -1.95 -6.03 5.55
CA ARG A 25 -2.07 -6.68 4.24
C ARG A 25 -3.52 -6.80 3.77
N LYS A 26 -4.47 -6.99 4.68
CA LYS A 26 -5.91 -7.00 4.42
C LYS A 26 -6.52 -5.60 4.42
N LYS A 27 -5.71 -4.54 4.60
CA LYS A 27 -6.16 -3.17 4.38
C LYS A 27 -5.86 -2.77 2.95
N CYS A 28 -6.91 -2.46 2.21
CA CYS A 28 -6.81 -1.92 0.90
C CYS A 28 -6.15 -0.54 0.95
N VAL A 29 -4.96 -0.44 0.37
CA VAL A 29 -4.22 0.82 0.26
C VAL A 29 -4.83 1.79 -0.76
N VAL A 30 -5.72 1.29 -1.63
CA VAL A 30 -6.45 2.09 -2.64
C VAL A 30 -7.59 2.87 -2.00
N CYS A 31 -8.49 2.20 -1.28
CA CYS A 31 -9.70 2.80 -0.71
C CYS A 31 -9.70 2.92 0.83
N GLY A 32 -8.69 2.36 1.51
CA GLY A 32 -8.57 2.37 2.96
C GLY A 32 -9.42 1.33 3.72
N GLN A 33 -10.28 0.58 3.01
CA GLN A 33 -11.15 -0.45 3.58
C GLN A 33 -10.36 -1.71 3.98
N ARG A 34 -10.90 -2.50 4.93
CA ARG A 34 -10.30 -3.77 5.36
C ARG A 34 -11.05 -4.96 4.74
N GLY A 35 -10.38 -6.11 4.66
CA GLY A 35 -10.94 -7.37 4.13
C GLY A 35 -10.53 -7.69 2.68
N HIS A 36 -9.84 -6.78 1.99
CA HIS A 36 -9.35 -6.99 0.63
C HIS A 36 -8.05 -6.21 0.39
N THR A 37 -7.29 -6.61 -0.64
CA THR A 37 -6.05 -5.94 -1.04
C THR A 37 -6.31 -4.92 -2.15
N ALA A 38 -5.30 -4.12 -2.53
CA ALA A 38 -5.38 -3.26 -3.70
C ALA A 38 -5.69 -4.02 -5.01
N ARG A 39 -5.35 -5.32 -5.08
CA ARG A 39 -5.66 -6.15 -6.26
C ARG A 39 -7.11 -6.61 -6.31
N ASP A 40 -7.70 -6.84 -5.14
CA ASP A 40 -9.09 -7.26 -4.98
C ASP A 40 -10.03 -6.08 -4.69
N CYS A 41 -9.54 -4.85 -4.90
CA CYS A 41 -10.31 -3.66 -4.62
C CYS A 41 -11.37 -3.44 -5.70
N THR A 42 -12.63 -3.45 -5.29
CA THR A 42 -13.79 -3.16 -6.13
C THR A 42 -14.23 -1.69 -6.05
N ALA A 43 -13.41 -0.82 -5.45
CA ALA A 43 -13.67 0.61 -5.40
C ALA A 43 -13.75 1.21 -6.80
N PRO A 44 -14.50 2.33 -6.98
CA PRO A 44 -14.65 2.98 -8.28
C PRO A 44 -13.30 3.31 -8.91
N ALA A 45 -13.26 3.25 -10.25
CA ALA A 45 -12.05 3.44 -11.04
C ALA A 45 -11.35 4.77 -10.72
N GLU A 46 -12.10 5.81 -10.35
CA GLU A 46 -11.57 7.12 -9.93
C GLU A 46 -10.63 7.00 -8.71
N VAL A 47 -11.00 6.16 -7.74
CA VAL A 47 -10.20 5.89 -6.53
C VAL A 47 -8.99 5.04 -6.88
N GLN A 48 -9.17 4.04 -7.75
CA GLN A 48 -8.07 3.20 -8.21
C GLN A 48 -7.05 3.98 -9.03
N ASP A 49 -7.51 4.88 -9.90
CA ASP A 49 -6.68 5.75 -10.73
C ASP A 49 -5.97 6.80 -9.91
N ALA A 50 -6.64 7.40 -8.92
CA ALA A 50 -6.01 8.31 -7.98
C ALA A 50 -4.87 7.63 -7.21
N TYR A 51 -5.05 6.35 -6.83
CA TYR A 51 -4.01 5.56 -6.19
C TYR A 51 -2.90 5.15 -7.17
N ARG A 52 -3.24 4.71 -8.39
CA ARG A 52 -2.25 4.33 -9.42
C ARG A 52 -1.40 5.51 -9.88
N LYS A 53 -1.97 6.71 -9.99
CA LYS A 53 -1.29 7.97 -10.32
C LYS A 53 -0.48 8.57 -9.17
N LYS A 54 -0.52 7.93 -8.00
CA LYS A 54 0.36 8.22 -6.87
C LYS A 54 1.55 7.26 -6.93
N CYS A 55 2.73 7.82 -7.00
CA CYS A 55 3.98 7.09 -6.83
C CYS A 55 3.95 6.39 -5.46
N VAL A 56 3.84 5.06 -5.42
CA VAL A 56 3.86 4.31 -4.16
C VAL A 56 5.27 4.25 -3.53
N VAL A 57 6.31 4.64 -4.28
CA VAL A 57 7.70 4.72 -3.81
C VAL A 57 7.96 6.04 -3.06
N CYS A 58 7.45 7.15 -3.58
CA CYS A 58 7.80 8.51 -3.14
C CYS A 58 6.59 9.31 -2.63
N GLY A 59 5.37 8.77 -2.76
CA GLY A 59 4.13 9.40 -2.31
C GLY A 59 3.65 10.59 -3.15
N GLN A 60 4.42 11.03 -4.16
CA GLN A 60 4.07 12.15 -5.01
C GLN A 60 3.03 11.80 -6.07
N ARG A 61 2.22 12.79 -6.45
CA ARG A 61 1.20 12.68 -7.51
C ARG A 61 1.82 13.14 -8.82
N GLY A 62 1.52 12.46 -9.92
CA GLY A 62 1.98 12.88 -11.26
C GLY A 62 2.79 11.82 -12.01
N HIS A 63 3.25 10.77 -11.32
CA HIS A 63 3.87 9.60 -11.92
C HIS A 63 3.48 8.34 -11.13
N THR A 64 3.56 7.18 -11.78
CA THR A 64 3.27 5.89 -11.13
C THR A 64 4.57 5.23 -10.70
N ALA A 65 4.54 4.30 -9.75
CA ALA A 65 5.76 3.59 -9.34
C ALA A 65 6.37 2.70 -10.44
N ARG A 66 5.67 2.48 -11.56
CA ARG A 66 6.24 1.83 -12.76
C ARG A 66 7.02 2.81 -13.63
N ASP A 67 6.75 4.11 -13.49
CA ASP A 67 7.38 5.20 -14.24
C ASP A 67 8.64 5.74 -13.52
N SER A 68 8.89 5.30 -12.28
CA SER A 68 10.17 5.49 -11.59
C SER A 68 11.23 4.54 -12.15
N THR A 69 11.57 4.69 -13.43
CA THR A 69 12.75 4.10 -14.05
C THR A 69 13.58 5.24 -14.67
N ASP A 70 14.16 6.06 -13.81
CA ASP A 70 15.41 6.82 -14.00
C ASP A 70 15.94 7.22 -12.62
#